data_AF-A0A6B3EGG1-F1
#
_entry.id   AF-A0A6B3EGG1-F1
#
_cell.length_a   1.000
_cell.length_b   1.000
_cell.length_c   1.000
_cell.angle_alpha   90.00
_cell.angle_beta   90.00
_cell.angle_gamma   90.00
#
_symmetry.space_group_name_H-M   'P 1'
#
loop_
_entity.id
_entity.type
_entity.pdbx_description
1 polymer ?
#
loop_
_entity_poly.entity_id
_entity_poly.type
_entity_poly.pdbx_seq_one_letter_code
_entity_poly.pdbx_strand_id
1 'polypeptide(L)'
;VTMDAEDLLLRQFLGIRDEATTQAAALFIRGEQQEDGTWNTFYGGPGDLSATIEGYVALRLAGDSPEAPHMRKASAFVRAQGGVARARVFTRIWLALFGWWKWEDLPEMPPELMFFPKWAPLNIYDFGC
;
A
#
# COMPACT_ATOMS: atom_id res chain seq x y z
N VAL A 1 8.12 -6.05 1.41
CA VAL A 1 6.66 -6.17 1.63
C VAL A 1 5.88 -5.13 0.87
N THR A 2 6.06 -3.83 1.13
CA THR A 2 5.29 -2.79 0.40
C THR A 2 5.52 -2.88 -1.11
N MET A 3 6.76 -3.03 -1.57
CA MET A 3 7.06 -3.18 -3.01
C MET A 3 6.33 -4.37 -3.65
N ASP A 4 6.36 -5.55 -3.04
CA ASP A 4 5.66 -6.75 -3.54
C ASP A 4 4.13 -6.60 -3.49
N ALA A 5 3.62 -5.96 -2.44
CA ALA A 5 2.19 -5.67 -2.33
C ALA A 5 1.74 -4.69 -3.42
N GLU A 6 2.48 -3.60 -3.61
CA GLU A 6 2.23 -2.56 -4.61
C GLU A 6 2.38 -3.08 -6.04
N ASP A 7 3.36 -3.96 -6.33
CA ASP A 7 3.45 -4.66 -7.62
C ASP A 7 2.24 -5.57 -7.88
N LEU A 8 1.78 -6.31 -6.86
CA LEU A 8 0.59 -7.16 -6.99
C LEU A 8 -0.68 -6.33 -7.24
N LEU A 9 -0.82 -5.21 -6.52
CA LEU A 9 -1.86 -4.20 -6.73
C LEU A 9 -1.79 -3.64 -8.16
N LEU A 10 -0.61 -3.28 -8.65
CA LEU A 10 -0.40 -2.77 -10.01
C LEU A 10 -0.86 -3.78 -11.06
N ARG A 11 -0.39 -5.03 -10.95
CA ARG A 11 -0.74 -6.10 -11.90
C ARG A 11 -2.23 -6.39 -11.91
N GLN A 12 -2.86 -6.38 -10.74
CA GLN A 12 -4.31 -6.51 -10.62
C GLN A 12 -5.03 -5.36 -11.32
N PHE A 13 -4.60 -4.11 -11.08
CA PHE A 13 -5.21 -2.93 -11.69
C PHE A 13 -5.08 -2.94 -13.23
N LEU A 14 -3.92 -3.34 -13.74
CA LEU A 14 -3.64 -3.45 -15.18
C LEU A 14 -4.28 -4.69 -15.84
N GLY A 15 -4.86 -5.61 -15.07
CA GLY A 15 -5.45 -6.85 -15.60
C GLY A 15 -4.42 -7.86 -16.12
N ILE A 16 -3.15 -7.75 -15.70
CA ILE A 16 -2.04 -8.61 -16.15
C ILE A 16 -1.54 -9.56 -15.06
N ARG A 17 -2.30 -9.71 -13.98
CA ARG A 17 -1.94 -10.57 -12.86
C ARG A 17 -1.98 -12.04 -13.26
N ASP A 18 -0.89 -12.76 -12.99
CA ASP A 18 -0.80 -14.21 -13.14
C ASP A 18 -0.75 -14.91 -11.77
N GLU A 19 -1.17 -16.18 -11.75
CA GLU A 19 -1.30 -16.97 -10.53
C GLU A 19 0.06 -17.28 -9.88
N ALA A 20 1.09 -17.56 -10.69
CA ALA A 20 2.40 -17.95 -10.17
C ALA A 20 3.05 -16.80 -9.41
N THR A 21 3.06 -15.59 -10.00
CA THR A 21 3.56 -14.38 -9.35
C THR A 21 2.73 -14.03 -8.12
N THR A 22 1.40 -14.17 -8.20
CA THR A 22 0.50 -13.91 -7.08
C THR A 22 0.81 -14.79 -5.88
N GLN A 23 0.96 -16.10 -6.09
CA GLN A 23 1.27 -17.03 -5.01
C GLN A 23 2.67 -16.82 -4.45
N ALA A 24 3.67 -16.52 -5.30
CA ALA A 24 5.03 -16.21 -4.85
C ALA A 24 5.06 -14.94 -3.97
N ALA A 25 4.40 -13.86 -4.42
CA ALA A 25 4.29 -12.62 -3.64
C ALA A 25 3.54 -12.86 -2.32
N ALA A 26 2.43 -13.61 -2.34
CA ALA A 26 1.66 -13.91 -1.14
C ALA A 26 2.43 -14.77 -0.13
N LEU A 27 3.22 -15.74 -0.61
CA LEU A 27 4.12 -16.52 0.24
C LEU A 27 5.15 -15.63 0.93
N PHE A 28 5.80 -14.73 0.19
CA PHE A 28 6.75 -13.78 0.75
C PHE A 28 6.08 -12.84 1.75
N ILE A 29 4.97 -12.20 1.39
CA ILE A 29 4.25 -11.25 2.25
C ILE A 29 3.80 -11.93 3.55
N ARG A 30 3.26 -13.16 3.49
CA ARG A 30 2.92 -13.92 4.71
C ARG A 30 4.16 -14.24 5.56
N GLY A 31 5.27 -14.60 4.93
CA GLY A 31 6.52 -14.91 5.63
C GLY A 31 7.10 -13.73 6.41
N GLU A 32 6.88 -12.51 5.93
CA GLU A 32 7.34 -11.27 6.57
C GLU A 32 6.38 -10.74 7.65
N GLN A 33 5.23 -11.39 7.88
CA GLN A 33 4.28 -10.93 8.89
C GLN A 33 4.80 -11.22 10.30
N GLN A 34 4.75 -10.21 11.16
CA GLN A 34 5.11 -10.34 12.57
C GLN A 34 4.07 -11.14 13.36
N GLU A 35 4.45 -11.65 14.54
CA GLU A 35 3.57 -12.46 15.39
C GLU A 35 2.29 -11.70 15.83
N ASP A 36 2.39 -10.38 15.97
CA ASP A 36 1.28 -9.48 16.28
C ASP A 36 0.36 -9.19 15.08
N GLY A 37 0.72 -9.70 13.90
CA GLY A 37 -0.02 -9.57 12.64
C GLY A 37 0.33 -8.33 11.82
N THR A 38 1.35 -7.57 12.20
CA THR A 38 1.77 -6.36 11.49
C THR A 38 2.93 -6.61 10.53
N TRP A 39 3.19 -5.62 9.68
CA TRP A 39 4.42 -5.55 8.88
C TRP A 39 5.19 -4.28 9.22
N ASN A 40 6.51 -4.35 9.19
CA ASN A 40 7.41 -3.22 9.44
C ASN A 40 8.04 -2.71 8.14
N THR A 41 8.62 -1.51 8.20
CA THR A 41 9.34 -0.89 7.08
C THR A 41 10.85 -1.14 7.11
N PHE A 42 11.36 -1.66 8.23
CA PHE A 42 12.76 -2.05 8.41
C PHE A 42 12.84 -3.24 9.37
N TYR A 43 13.91 -4.03 9.24
CA TYR A 43 14.11 -5.24 10.03
C TYR A 43 14.12 -4.95 11.54
N GLY A 44 13.31 -5.69 12.30
CA GLY A 44 13.14 -5.51 13.75
C GLY A 44 12.40 -4.23 14.15
N GLY A 45 11.86 -3.48 13.20
CA GLY A 45 11.06 -2.29 13.47
C GLY A 45 9.65 -2.61 13.98
N PRO A 46 8.96 -1.61 14.56
CA PRO A 46 7.58 -1.76 14.98
C PRO A 46 6.65 -1.95 13.78
N GLY A 47 5.44 -2.45 14.02
CA GLY A 47 4.39 -2.50 13.02
C GLY A 47 4.09 -1.12 12.43
N ASP A 48 4.13 -1.02 11.10
CA ASP A 48 3.77 0.18 10.35
C ASP A 48 2.34 0.06 9.81
N LEU A 49 1.56 1.13 9.96
CA LEU A 49 0.17 1.17 9.53
C LEU A 49 0.01 0.98 8.02
N SER A 50 0.83 1.68 7.24
CA SER A 50 0.71 1.71 5.78
C SER A 50 1.14 0.37 5.18
N ALA A 51 2.27 -0.17 5.64
CA ALA A 51 2.76 -1.48 5.25
C ALA A 51 1.78 -2.60 5.64
N THR A 52 1.14 -2.51 6.80
CA THR A 52 0.15 -3.50 7.22
C THR A 52 -1.13 -3.43 6.39
N ILE A 53 -1.57 -2.24 5.98
CA ILE A 53 -2.71 -2.09 5.06
C ILE A 53 -2.39 -2.70 3.70
N GLU A 54 -1.25 -2.35 3.11
CA GLU A 54 -0.83 -2.83 1.79
C GLU A 54 -0.64 -4.36 1.80
N GLY A 55 0.04 -4.90 2.81
CA GLY A 55 0.21 -6.35 3.00
C GLY A 55 -1.13 -7.07 3.14
N TYR A 56 -2.05 -6.55 3.96
CA TYR A 56 -3.40 -7.11 4.10
C TYR A 56 -4.15 -7.12 2.76
N VAL A 57 -4.11 -6.03 2.01
CA VAL A 57 -4.82 -5.93 0.72
C VAL A 57 -4.20 -6.90 -0.31
N ALA A 58 -2.89 -7.01 -0.38
CA ALA A 58 -2.21 -7.95 -1.25
C ALA A 58 -2.60 -9.41 -0.94
N LEU A 59 -2.65 -9.79 0.35
CA LEU A 59 -3.11 -11.14 0.74
C LEU A 59 -4.59 -11.37 0.45
N ARG A 60 -5.45 -10.35 0.60
CA ARG A 60 -6.85 -10.43 0.15
C ARG A 60 -6.95 -10.68 -1.36
N LEU A 61 -6.10 -10.04 -2.15
CA LEU A 61 -6.03 -10.24 -3.60
C LEU A 61 -5.53 -11.65 -3.95
N ALA A 62 -4.63 -12.22 -3.15
CA ALA A 62 -4.12 -13.58 -3.31
C ALA A 62 -5.09 -14.69 -2.82
N GLY A 63 -6.23 -14.31 -2.25
CA GLY A 63 -7.30 -15.24 -1.85
C GLY A 63 -7.35 -15.55 -0.36
N ASP A 64 -6.54 -14.91 0.48
CA ASP A 64 -6.60 -15.11 1.93
C ASP A 64 -7.93 -14.61 2.50
N SER A 65 -8.57 -15.47 3.29
CA SER A 65 -9.84 -15.15 3.93
C SER A 65 -9.65 -14.05 4.99
N PRO A 66 -10.51 -13.01 5.05
CA PRO A 66 -10.48 -12.03 6.14
C PRO A 66 -10.63 -12.65 7.54
N GLU A 67 -11.26 -13.82 7.62
CA GLU A 67 -11.48 -14.53 8.89
C GLU A 67 -10.27 -15.37 9.31
N ALA A 68 -9.26 -15.53 8.44
CA ALA A 68 -8.04 -16.22 8.80
C ALA A 68 -7.36 -15.52 9.99
N PRO A 69 -6.79 -16.25 10.97
CA PRO A 69 -6.24 -15.65 12.19
C PRO A 69 -5.22 -14.53 11.92
N HIS A 70 -4.36 -14.72 10.92
CA HIS A 70 -3.32 -13.77 10.54
C HIS A 70 -3.90 -12.48 9.92
N MET A 71 -4.99 -12.59 9.14
CA MET A 71 -5.72 -11.46 8.57
C MET A 71 -6.52 -10.69 9.64
N ARG A 72 -7.11 -11.41 10.59
CA ARG A 72 -7.84 -10.79 11.71
C ARG A 72 -6.91 -9.94 12.57
N LYS A 73 -5.71 -10.42 12.89
CA LYS A 73 -4.70 -9.66 13.65
C LYS A 73 -4.30 -8.38 12.91
N ALA A 74 -3.93 -8.47 11.63
CA ALA A 74 -3.59 -7.32 10.80
C ALA A 74 -4.71 -6.27 10.78
N SER A 75 -5.94 -6.71 10.51
CA SER A 75 -7.08 -5.79 10.44
C SER A 75 -7.46 -5.19 11.80
N ALA A 76 -7.24 -5.90 12.91
CA ALA A 76 -7.45 -5.38 14.26
C ALA A 76 -6.44 -4.27 14.57
N PHE A 77 -5.16 -4.48 14.24
CA PHE A 77 -4.12 -3.46 14.36
C PHE A 77 -4.45 -2.22 13.53
N VAL A 78 -4.82 -2.39 12.26
CA VAL A 78 -5.18 -1.27 11.37
C VAL A 78 -6.31 -0.43 11.97
N ARG A 79 -7.37 -1.05 12.50
CA ARG A 79 -8.47 -0.33 13.15
C ARG A 79 -8.01 0.40 14.41
N ALA A 80 -7.16 -0.23 15.24
CA ALA A 80 -6.63 0.38 16.45
C ALA A 80 -5.73 1.60 16.17
N GLN A 81 -5.05 1.62 15.02
CA GLN A 81 -4.18 2.73 14.59
C GLN A 81 -4.92 3.88 13.87
N GLY A 82 -6.27 3.84 13.84
CA GLY A 82 -7.11 4.87 13.21
C GLY A 82 -7.42 4.60 11.74
N GLY A 83 -7.17 3.38 11.26
CA GLY A 83 -7.62 2.90 9.96
C GLY A 83 -6.90 3.53 8.77
N VAL A 84 -7.49 3.33 7.59
CA VAL A 84 -6.93 3.81 6.30
C VAL A 84 -6.76 5.33 6.26
N ALA A 85 -7.62 6.08 6.95
CA ALA A 85 -7.55 7.55 6.98
C ALA A 85 -6.23 8.08 7.59
N ARG A 86 -5.58 7.28 8.43
CA ARG A 86 -4.28 7.60 9.06
C ARG A 86 -3.08 7.12 8.26
N ALA A 87 -3.29 6.40 7.15
CA ALA A 87 -2.21 5.90 6.30
C ALA A 87 -1.55 7.01 5.47
N ARG A 88 -0.33 6.73 4.99
CA ARG A 88 0.40 7.61 4.07
C ARG A 88 -0.37 7.85 2.77
N VAL A 89 -0.02 8.92 2.05
CA VAL A 89 -0.71 9.31 0.81
C VAL A 89 -0.65 8.21 -0.25
N PHE A 90 0.50 7.55 -0.42
CA PHE A 90 0.68 6.48 -1.41
C PHE A 90 -0.25 5.29 -1.19
N THR A 91 -0.42 4.84 0.05
CA THR A 91 -1.38 3.77 0.38
C THR A 91 -2.80 4.18 -0.02
N ARG A 92 -3.19 5.43 0.24
CA ARG A 92 -4.52 5.92 -0.14
C ARG A 92 -4.67 6.08 -1.65
N ILE A 93 -3.61 6.44 -2.39
CA ILE A 93 -3.60 6.43 -3.87
C ILE A 93 -3.86 5.03 -4.40
N TRP A 94 -3.18 4.00 -3.87
CA TRP A 94 -3.43 2.61 -4.24
C TRP A 94 -4.88 2.22 -4.03
N LEU A 95 -5.47 2.53 -2.87
CA LEU A 95 -6.87 2.23 -2.59
C LEU A 95 -7.84 3.03 -3.48
N ALA A 96 -7.49 4.25 -3.86
CA ALA A 96 -8.28 5.09 -4.77
C ALA A 96 -8.31 4.53 -6.20
N LEU A 97 -7.22 3.93 -6.68
CA LEU A 97 -7.20 3.22 -7.97
C LEU A 97 -8.24 2.08 -8.03
N PHE A 98 -8.53 1.45 -6.89
CA PHE A 98 -9.54 0.40 -6.77
C PHE A 98 -10.94 0.92 -6.39
N GLY A 99 -11.12 2.23 -6.26
CA GLY A 99 -12.38 2.84 -5.83
C GLY A 99 -12.72 2.62 -4.34
N TRP A 100 -11.76 2.18 -3.52
CA TRP A 100 -11.93 1.98 -2.08
C TRP A 100 -11.59 3.23 -1.26
N TRP A 101 -11.05 4.25 -1.91
CA TRP A 101 -10.82 5.59 -1.36
C TRP A 101 -11.26 6.63 -2.40
N LYS A 102 -11.71 7.80 -1.93
CA LYS A 102 -12.13 8.89 -2.80
C LYS A 102 -10.92 9.68 -3.29
N TRP A 103 -10.87 9.98 -4.57
CA TRP A 103 -9.78 10.80 -5.14
C TRP A 103 -9.80 12.22 -4.58
N GLU A 104 -10.98 12.73 -4.24
CA GLU A 104 -11.19 14.07 -3.67
C GLU A 104 -10.62 14.22 -2.24
N ASP A 105 -10.38 13.10 -1.54
CA ASP A 105 -9.80 13.08 -0.19
C ASP A 105 -8.26 12.93 -0.21
N LEU A 106 -7.64 12.96 -1.41
CA LEU A 106 -6.19 12.94 -1.59
C LEU A 106 -5.65 14.36 -1.83
N PRO A 107 -4.40 14.65 -1.42
CA PRO A 107 -3.70 15.87 -1.85
C PRO A 107 -3.63 15.93 -3.38
N GLU A 108 -4.00 17.07 -3.94
CA GLU A 108 -3.95 17.30 -5.38
C GLU A 108 -2.50 17.33 -5.88
N MET A 109 -2.26 16.67 -7.01
CA MET A 109 -1.00 16.68 -7.74
C MET A 109 -1.26 17.27 -9.13
N PRO A 110 -1.31 18.61 -9.24
CA PRO A 110 -1.73 19.26 -10.48
C PRO A 110 -0.72 19.02 -11.60
N PRO A 111 -1.13 18.49 -12.77
CA PRO A 111 -0.23 18.29 -13.91
C PRO A 111 0.35 19.61 -14.44
N GLU A 112 -0.26 20.74 -14.14
CA GLU A 112 0.18 22.09 -14.51
C GLU A 112 1.56 22.45 -13.94
N LEU A 113 2.02 21.77 -12.89
CA LEU A 113 3.39 21.94 -12.35
C LEU A 113 4.47 21.65 -13.41
N MET A 114 4.16 20.86 -14.43
CA MET A 114 5.05 20.62 -15.57
C MET A 114 5.37 21.89 -16.37
N PHE A 115 4.54 22.93 -16.27
CA PHE A 115 4.75 24.20 -16.95
C PHE A 115 5.55 25.22 -16.15
N PHE A 116 5.92 24.90 -14.91
CA PHE A 116 6.70 25.83 -14.09
C PHE A 116 8.12 25.98 -14.66
N PRO A 117 8.63 27.21 -14.79
CA PRO A 117 10.02 27.43 -15.15
C PRO A 117 10.91 26.93 -14.01
N LYS A 118 12.15 26.53 -14.34
CA LYS A 118 13.10 25.94 -13.38
C LYS A 118 13.47 26.82 -12.18
N TRP A 119 13.18 28.12 -12.24
CA TRP A 119 13.44 29.05 -11.15
C TRP A 119 12.25 29.20 -10.19
N ALA A 120 11.06 28.76 -10.61
CA ALA A 120 9.84 28.90 -9.80
C ALA A 120 9.85 27.86 -8.67
N PRO A 121 9.36 28.21 -7.46
CA PRO A 121 9.28 27.25 -6.37
C PRO A 121 8.36 26.08 -6.74
N LEU A 122 8.70 24.88 -6.26
CA LEU A 122 7.95 23.63 -6.50
C LEU A 122 7.97 23.15 -7.96
N ASN A 123 8.89 23.68 -8.77
CA ASN A 123 9.15 23.09 -10.08
C ASN A 123 9.71 21.66 -9.91
N ILE A 124 9.50 20.80 -10.89
CA ILE A 124 9.86 19.36 -10.77
C ILE A 124 11.36 19.11 -10.52
N TYR A 125 12.24 20.06 -10.83
CA TYR A 125 13.68 19.95 -10.61
C TYR A 125 14.11 20.29 -9.18
N ASP A 126 13.20 20.81 -8.34
CA ASP A 126 13.46 21.01 -6.91
C ASP A 126 13.29 19.71 -6.09
N PHE A 127 12.71 18.67 -6.69
CA PHE A 127 12.49 17.37 -6.04
C PHE A 127 13.71 16.46 -6.27
N GLY A 128 14.06 15.69 -5.24
CA GLY A 128 15.13 14.69 -5.33
C GLY A 128 14.83 13.60 -6.37
N CYS A 129 15.89 13.08 -6.99
CA CYS A 129 15.82 11.93 -7.89
C CYS A 129 15.85 10.59 -7.16
#